data_AF-A0A9P4MV04-F1
#
_entry.id   AF-A0A9P4MV04-F1
#
_cell.length_a   1.000
_cell.length_b   1.000
_cell.length_c   1.000
_cell.angle_alpha   90.00
_cell.angle_beta   90.00
_cell.angle_gamma   90.00
#
_symmetry.space_group_name_H-M   'P 1'
#
loop_
_entity.id
_entity.type
_entity.pdbx_description
1 polymer ?
#
loop_
_entity_poly.entity_id
_entity_poly.type
_entity_poly.pdbx_seq_one_letter_code
_entity_poly.pdbx_strand_id
1 'polypeptide(L)'
;KPVINFAVEEDLINFLWRSDEYRYKHPRVRLQIISVNIFFIFLGNRLGEVIELDAWEGPNEGICYRDVSLVPLQYEPYIDFVLFLRLRNRKNERNKE
;
A
#
# COMPACT_ATOMS: atom_id res chain seq x y z
N LYS A 1 -8.04 -7.42 -15.67
CA LYS A 1 -8.22 -5.97 -15.94
C LYS A 1 -8.30 -5.27 -14.60
N PRO A 2 -7.50 -4.23 -14.33
CA PRO A 2 -7.72 -3.41 -13.13
C PRO A 2 -9.14 -2.85 -13.19
N VAL A 3 -9.85 -2.87 -12.07
CA VAL A 3 -11.25 -2.40 -11.98
C VAL A 3 -11.29 -0.87 -12.05
N ILE A 4 -10.21 -0.20 -11.66
CA ILE A 4 -10.07 1.26 -11.58
C ILE A 4 -8.91 1.72 -12.49
N ASN A 5 -9.08 2.88 -13.14
CA ASN A 5 -8.07 3.54 -13.95
C ASN A 5 -7.09 4.32 -13.06
N PHE A 6 -5.81 4.39 -13.43
CA PHE A 6 -4.79 5.18 -12.73
C PHE A 6 -5.20 6.62 -12.46
N ALA A 7 -5.85 7.28 -13.41
CA ALA A 7 -6.32 8.66 -13.22
C ALA A 7 -7.31 8.80 -12.06
N VAL A 8 -8.20 7.82 -11.87
CA VAL A 8 -9.19 7.85 -10.78
C VAL A 8 -8.51 7.64 -9.43
N GLU A 9 -7.50 6.78 -9.37
CA GLU A 9 -6.75 6.54 -8.13
C GLU A 9 -5.89 7.75 -7.75
N GLU A 10 -5.27 8.40 -8.73
CA GLU A 10 -4.53 9.65 -8.52
C GLU A 10 -5.44 10.74 -7.96
N ASP A 11 -6.66 10.88 -8.48
CA ASP A 11 -7.66 11.82 -7.95
C ASP A 11 -8.06 11.48 -6.51
N LEU A 12 -8.27 10.20 -6.19
CA LEU A 12 -8.60 9.74 -4.84
C LEU A 12 -7.46 10.00 -3.85
N ILE A 13 -6.22 9.70 -4.22
CA ILE A 13 -5.03 9.95 -3.39
C ILE A 13 -4.86 11.46 -3.19
N ASN A 14 -5.00 12.26 -4.24
CA ASN A 14 -4.93 13.73 -4.15
C ASN A 14 -6.02 14.29 -3.22
N PHE A 15 -7.24 13.79 -3.34
CA PHE A 15 -8.34 14.17 -2.45
C PHE A 15 -8.02 13.80 -1.00
N LEU A 16 -7.65 12.55 -0.72
CA LEU A 16 -7.31 12.11 0.64
C LEU A 16 -6.11 12.87 1.23
N TRP A 17 -5.16 13.30 0.40
CA TRP A 17 -3.99 14.06 0.83
C TRP A 17 -4.30 15.53 1.10
N ARG A 18 -5.06 16.18 0.20
CA ARG A 18 -5.34 17.63 0.23
C ARG A 18 -6.59 18.00 1.01
N SER A 19 -7.52 17.07 1.20
CA SER A 19 -8.81 17.35 1.84
C SER A 19 -8.64 17.54 3.34
N ASP A 20 -8.50 18.81 3.76
CA ASP A 20 -8.50 19.28 5.15
C ASP A 20 -9.91 19.68 5.63
N GLU A 21 -10.89 19.78 4.72
CA GLU A 21 -12.24 20.25 5.03
C GLU A 21 -13.02 19.32 5.97
N TYR A 22 -12.71 18.02 5.95
CA TYR A 22 -13.31 17.05 6.85
C TYR A 22 -12.44 16.91 8.11
N ARG A 23 -12.99 17.27 9.27
CA ARG A 23 -12.41 16.91 10.57
C ARG A 23 -12.44 15.39 10.73
N TYR A 24 -11.41 14.71 10.23
CA TYR A 24 -11.24 13.29 10.45
C TYR A 24 -11.03 13.04 11.94
N LYS A 25 -11.87 12.19 12.53
CA LYS A 25 -11.73 11.74 13.92
C LYS A 25 -10.35 11.11 14.17
N HIS A 26 -9.75 10.50 13.14
CA HIS A 26 -8.45 9.83 13.21
C HIS A 26 -7.59 10.13 11.96
N PRO A 27 -6.75 11.17 11.97
CA PRO A 27 -5.88 11.53 10.83
C PRO A 27 -4.96 10.40 10.36
N ARG A 28 -4.57 9.50 11.27
CA ARG A 28 -3.75 8.31 10.96
C ARG A 28 -4.45 7.35 9.98
N VAL A 29 -5.76 7.18 10.12
CA VAL A 29 -6.54 6.27 9.25
C VAL A 29 -6.50 6.76 7.80
N ARG A 30 -6.51 8.08 7.58
CA ARG A 30 -6.38 8.68 6.25
C ARG A 30 -5.06 8.28 5.59
N LEU A 31 -3.95 8.40 6.30
CA LEU A 31 -2.64 7.97 5.78
C LEU A 31 -2.60 6.46 5.49
N GLN A 32 -3.21 5.64 6.34
CA GLN A 32 -3.30 4.19 6.12
C GLN A 32 -4.10 3.85 4.86
N ILE A 33 -5.22 4.54 4.62
CA ILE A 33 -6.03 4.36 3.39
C ILE A 33 -5.23 4.74 2.15
N ILE A 34 -4.53 5.89 2.19
CA ILE A 34 -3.66 6.33 1.07
C ILE A 34 -2.59 5.27 0.77
N SER A 35 -1.89 4.78 1.78
CA SER A 35 -0.86 3.75 1.61
C SER A 35 -1.42 2.46 1.02
N VAL A 36 -2.60 2.02 1.48
CA VAL A 36 -3.25 0.79 0.99
C VAL A 36 -3.69 0.94 -0.47
N ASN A 37 -4.20 2.10 -0.86
CA ASN A 37 -4.56 2.41 -2.25
C ASN A 37 -3.36 2.34 -3.19
N ILE A 38 -2.21 2.89 -2.77
CA ILE A 38 -0.93 2.77 -3.50
C ILE A 38 -0.57 1.29 -3.69
N PHE A 39 -0.71 0.46 -2.66
CA PHE A 39 -0.44 -0.97 -2.80
C PHE A 39 -1.38 -1.66 -3.79
N PHE A 40 -2.68 -1.36 -3.78
CA PHE A 40 -3.62 -2.02 -4.70
C PHE A 40 -3.41 -1.65 -6.16
N ILE A 41 -3.11 -0.39 -6.44
CA ILE A 41 -2.93 0.03 -7.83
C ILE A 41 -1.66 -0.54 -8.47
N PHE A 42 -0.56 -0.64 -7.69
CA PHE A 42 0.71 -1.12 -8.22
C PHE A 42 0.88 -2.64 -8.14
N LEU A 43 0.32 -3.30 -7.12
CA LEU A 43 0.53 -4.75 -6.93
C LEU A 43 -0.60 -5.58 -7.53
N GLY A 44 -1.82 -5.04 -7.63
CA GLY A 44 -3.01 -5.81 -8.02
C GLY A 44 -3.35 -6.95 -7.04
N ASN A 45 -2.77 -6.92 -5.84
CA ASN A 45 -2.93 -7.94 -4.81
C ASN A 45 -4.33 -7.91 -4.19
N ARG A 46 -4.75 -9.04 -3.62
CA ARG A 46 -6.00 -9.09 -2.86
C ARG A 46 -5.83 -8.38 -1.51
N LEU A 47 -6.91 -7.80 -0.98
CA LEU A 47 -6.92 -7.14 0.35
C LEU A 47 -6.27 -8.01 1.43
N GLY A 48 -6.60 -9.30 1.45
CA GLY A 48 -6.08 -10.25 2.42
C GLY A 48 -4.64 -10.74 2.19
N GLU A 49 -3.92 -10.21 1.20
CA GLU A 49 -2.45 -10.35 1.04
C GLU A 49 -1.71 -9.10 1.56
N VAL A 50 -2.43 -7.99 1.69
CA VAL A 50 -1.91 -6.70 2.18
C VAL A 50 -2.19 -6.55 3.67
N ILE A 51 -3.39 -6.94 4.11
CA ILE A 51 -3.90 -6.76 5.47
C ILE A 51 -4.05 -8.11 6.17
N GLU A 52 -3.54 -8.18 7.40
CA GLU A 52 -3.76 -9.29 8.30
C GLU A 52 -5.22 -9.31 8.80
N LEU A 53 -5.84 -10.49 8.76
CA LEU A 53 -7.16 -10.70 9.36
C LEU A 53 -6.97 -11.21 10.78
N ASP A 54 -7.30 -10.37 11.76
CA ASP A 54 -7.28 -10.70 13.20
C ASP A 54 -8.17 -11.91 13.56
N ALA A 55 -9.14 -12.24 12.68
CA ALA A 55 -10.02 -13.40 12.82
C ALA A 55 -9.39 -14.73 12.37
N TRP A 56 -8.12 -14.77 11.96
CA TRP A 56 -7.46 -15.97 11.46
C TRP A 56 -6.14 -16.25 12.20
N GLU A 57 -6.10 -17.34 12.96
CA GLU A 57 -4.88 -17.84 13.65
C GLU A 57 -3.90 -18.46 12.65
N GLY A 58 -3.25 -17.61 11.84
CA GLY A 58 -2.18 -17.99 10.91
C GLY A 58 -0.95 -17.09 11.09
N PRO A 59 0.26 -17.57 10.73
CA PRO A 59 1.46 -16.74 10.82
C PRO A 59 1.39 -15.55 9.84
N ASN A 60 1.18 -14.35 10.36
CA ASN A 60 1.32 -13.03 9.71
C ASN A 60 1.06 -13.03 8.19
N GLU A 61 -0.19 -13.12 7.75
CA GLU A 61 -0.51 -13.26 6.31
C GLU A 61 -0.71 -11.90 5.59
N GLY A 62 0.13 -10.89 5.88
CA GLY A 62 0.06 -9.55 5.27
C GLY A 62 1.41 -8.83 5.15
N ILE A 63 1.38 -7.57 4.71
CA ILE A 63 2.56 -6.69 4.67
C ILE A 63 2.85 -6.19 6.08
N CYS A 64 4.07 -6.44 6.57
CA CYS A 64 4.46 -6.03 7.91
C CYS A 64 5.35 -4.78 7.91
N TYR A 65 5.55 -4.22 9.11
CA TYR A 65 6.57 -3.21 9.31
C TYR A 65 7.95 -3.72 8.85
N ARG A 66 8.71 -2.88 8.14
CA ARG A 66 9.98 -3.17 7.45
C ARG A 66 9.89 -3.99 6.16
N ASP A 67 8.69 -4.36 5.71
CA ASP A 67 8.53 -4.89 4.34
C ASP A 67 8.47 -3.78 3.30
N VAL A 68 8.26 -2.55 3.74
CA VAL A 68 8.23 -1.35 2.92
C VAL A 68 9.48 -0.53 3.22
N SER A 69 10.27 -0.22 2.19
CA SER A 69 11.38 0.72 2.29
C SER A 69 11.31 1.76 1.17
N LEU A 70 11.58 3.01 1.50
CA LEU A 70 11.65 4.10 0.55
C LEU A 70 13.13 4.43 0.32
N VAL A 71 13.56 4.38 -0.94
CA VAL A 71 14.96 4.64 -1.32
C VAL A 71 14.97 5.79 -2.33
N PRO A 72 15.81 6.82 -2.15
CA PRO A 72 15.98 7.86 -3.16
C PRO A 72 16.66 7.27 -4.40
N LEU A 73 16.13 7.60 -5.57
CA LEU A 73 16.72 7.30 -6.86
C LEU A 73 17.22 8.62 -7.46
N GLN A 74 18.53 8.80 -7.47
CA GLN A 74 19.16 10.00 -7.98
C GLN A 74 19.63 9.77 -9.41
N TYR A 75 18.97 10.41 -10.36
CA TYR A 75 19.40 10.51 -11.76
C TYR A 75 19.48 11.99 -12.09
N GLU A 76 20.66 12.59 -12.21
CA GLU A 76 20.74 14.00 -12.58
C GLU A 76 19.93 14.27 -13.86
N PRO A 77 18.96 15.23 -13.87
CA PRO A 77 18.70 16.30 -12.89
C PRO A 77 17.55 16.05 -11.86
N TYR A 78 17.01 14.83 -11.77
CA TYR A 78 15.85 14.47 -10.96
C TYR A 78 16.21 13.65 -9.70
N ILE A 79 15.53 13.96 -8.60
CA ILE A 79 15.51 13.13 -7.39
C ILE A 79 14.14 12.48 -7.34
N ASP A 80 14.09 11.19 -7.61
CA ASP A 80 12.90 10.36 -7.45
C ASP A 80 12.99 9.52 -6.19
N PHE A 81 11.88 8.88 -5.83
CA PHE A 81 11.83 7.90 -4.75
C PHE A 81 11.24 6.60 -5.26
N VAL A 82 11.87 5.49 -4.89
CA VAL A 82 11.37 4.14 -5.18
C VAL A 82 10.90 3.51 -3.88
N LEU A 83 9.65 3.07 -3.88
CA LEU A 83 9.08 2.28 -2.80
C LEU A 83 9.34 0.80 -3.09
N PHE A 84 10.26 0.21 -2.34
CA PHE A 84 10.50 -1.22 -2.37
C PHE A 84 9.55 -1.93 -1.43
N LEU A 85 8.89 -2.96 -1.96
CA LEU A 85 8.01 -3.82 -1.19
C LEU A 85 8.53 -5.26 -1.21
N ARG A 86 8.79 -5.81 -0.03
CA ARG A 86 9.14 -7.22 0.16
C ARG A 86 7.90 -8.02 0.53
N LEU A 87 7.34 -8.74 -0.43
CA LEU A 87 6.26 -9.68 -0.17
C LEU A 87 6.86 -10.96 0.43
N ARG A 88 6.82 -11.09 1.77
CA ARG A 88 7.28 -12.32 2.46
C ARG A 88 6.24 -13.43 2.46
N ASN A 89 4.97 -13.04 2.55
CA ASN A 89 3.87 -13.97 2.74
C ASN A 89 2.94 -13.87 1.53
N ARG A 90 2.94 -14.91 0.70
CA ARG A 90 1.92 -15.08 -0.34
C ARG A 90 0.84 -16.01 0.18
N LYS A 91 -0.39 -15.52 0.17
CA LYS A 91 -1.54 -16.33 0.59
C LYS A 91 -1.64 -17.56 -0.32
N ASN A 92 -1.73 -18.74 0.29
CA ASN A 92 -1.72 -20.06 -0.37
C ASN A 92 -0.38 -20.57 -0.95
N GLU A 93 0.77 -19.91 -0.70
CA GLU A 93 2.09 -20.44 -1.07
C GLU A 93 3.01 -20.61 0.16
N ARG A 94 2.64 -21.51 1.10
CA ARG A 94 3.52 -21.88 2.21
C ARG A 94 4.65 -22.80 1.71
N ASN A 95 5.89 -22.54 2.15
CA ASN A 95 7.10 -23.34 1.90
C ASN A 95 7.64 -23.38 0.45
N LYS A 96 7.48 -22.30 -0.32
CA LYS A 96 8.24 -22.11 -1.57
C LYS A 96 9.29 -21.03 -1.35
N GLU A 97 10.43 -21.44 -0.79
CA GLU A 97 11.68 -20.70 -0.92
C GLU A 97 12.32 -20.97 -2.29
#